data_AF-A0A3P6NV00-F1
#
_entry.id   AF-A0A3P6NV00-F1
#
_cell.length_a   1.000
_cell.length_b   1.000
_cell.length_c   1.000
_cell.angle_alpha   90.00
_cell.angle_beta   90.00
_cell.angle_gamma   90.00
#
_symmetry.space_group_name_H-M   'P 1'
#
loop_
_entity.id
_entity.type
_entity.pdbx_description
1 polymer ?
#
loop_
_entity_poly.entity_id
_entity_poly.type
_entity_poly.pdbx_seq_one_letter_code
_entity_poly.pdbx_strand_id
1 'polypeptide(L)'
;MFPSHHGCICKYFSVCCPALTTGNPPRVAPPAGSPGAGLDECSILRRFSRGVCPQFAQVVSQVVVQIVNGANLVASNTGPTVAMLTIECVAPGTWMYRNNRRELSAFTGVSCNQGTLTSGDYVVNYQTT
;
A
#
# COMPACT_ATOMS: atom_id res chain seq x y z
N MET A 1 4.62 22.00 -51.47
CA MET A 1 3.26 21.54 -51.13
C MET A 1 3.42 20.28 -50.31
N PHE A 2 3.50 20.40 -48.98
CA PHE A 2 3.69 19.27 -48.05
C PHE A 2 2.35 19.01 -47.34
N PRO A 3 1.89 17.76 -47.20
CA PRO A 3 0.58 17.49 -46.64
C PRO A 3 0.60 17.69 -45.12
N SER A 4 -0.38 18.45 -44.63
CA SER A 4 -0.68 18.61 -43.21
C SER A 4 -1.27 17.31 -42.66
N HIS A 5 -0.46 16.55 -41.92
CA HIS A 5 -0.99 15.53 -41.03
C HIS A 5 -1.63 16.24 -39.83
N HIS A 6 -2.96 16.17 -39.76
CA HIS A 6 -3.74 16.53 -38.60
C HIS A 6 -3.23 15.72 -37.40
N GLY A 7 -2.43 16.37 -36.55
CA GLY A 7 -1.95 15.79 -35.32
C GLY A 7 -3.14 15.47 -34.43
N CYS A 8 -3.42 14.17 -34.25
CA CYS A 8 -4.09 13.72 -33.04
C CYS A 8 -3.29 14.26 -31.87
N ILE A 9 -3.84 15.26 -31.18
CA ILE A 9 -3.34 15.71 -29.89
C ILE A 9 -3.61 14.55 -28.95
N CYS A 10 -2.70 13.59 -28.89
CA CYS A 10 -2.60 12.68 -27.77
C CYS A 10 -2.27 13.57 -26.57
N LYS A 11 -3.31 14.09 -25.90
CA LYS A 11 -3.18 14.69 -24.58
C LYS A 11 -2.50 13.63 -23.73
N TYR A 12 -1.20 13.79 -23.55
CA TYR A 12 -0.41 13.05 -22.58
C TYR A 12 -0.96 13.53 -21.22
N PHE A 13 -2.06 12.91 -20.77
CA PHE A 13 -2.44 13.03 -19.38
C PHE A 13 -1.31 12.36 -18.62
N SER A 14 -0.41 13.16 -18.07
CA SER A 14 0.50 12.69 -17.03
C SER A 14 -0.39 11.99 -16.02
N VAL A 15 -0.22 10.68 -15.87
CA VAL A 15 -0.94 9.88 -14.88
C VAL A 15 -0.80 10.60 -13.55
N CYS A 16 -1.89 10.98 -12.87
CA CYS A 16 -1.82 11.86 -11.70
C CYS A 16 -2.86 11.46 -10.66
N CYS A 17 -2.43 11.12 -9.45
CA CYS A 17 -3.37 10.81 -8.38
C CYS A 17 -3.36 11.92 -7.33
N PRO A 18 -4.49 12.16 -6.64
CA PRO A 18 -4.48 13.02 -5.47
C PRO A 18 -3.60 12.41 -4.38
N ALA A 19 -3.05 13.25 -3.51
CA ALA A 19 -2.36 12.81 -2.31
C ALA A 19 -3.25 11.87 -1.48
N LEU A 20 -2.64 10.85 -0.88
CA LEU A 20 -3.35 9.93 0.01
C LEU A 20 -3.84 10.68 1.26
N THR A 21 -5.01 10.27 1.73
CA THR A 21 -5.63 10.81 2.95
C THR A 21 -5.92 9.68 3.92
N THR A 22 -6.35 10.00 5.13
CA THR A 22 -6.76 8.99 6.12
C THR A 22 -7.90 8.08 5.61
N GLY A 23 -8.72 8.56 4.69
CA GLY A 23 -9.83 7.82 4.07
C GLY A 23 -9.50 7.16 2.73
N ASN A 24 -8.33 7.41 2.12
CA ASN A 24 -7.99 6.88 0.80
C ASN A 24 -6.54 6.39 0.72
N PRO A 25 -6.30 5.07 0.55
CA PRO A 25 -7.31 4.00 0.59
C PRO A 25 -7.89 3.80 2.00
N PRO A 26 -9.15 3.35 2.13
CA PRO A 26 -9.80 3.16 3.42
C PRO A 26 -9.08 2.07 4.22
N ARG A 27 -9.07 2.25 5.54
CA ARG A 27 -8.61 1.22 6.46
C ARG A 27 -9.71 0.18 6.64
N VAL A 28 -9.38 -1.09 6.49
CA VAL A 28 -10.32 -2.20 6.63
C VAL A 28 -9.71 -3.31 7.47
N ALA A 29 -10.57 -4.18 7.99
CA ALA A 29 -10.13 -5.39 8.68
C ALA A 29 -9.35 -6.32 7.72
N PRO A 30 -8.33 -7.03 8.21
CA PRO A 30 -7.64 -8.04 7.42
C PRO A 30 -8.60 -9.18 7.02
N PRO A 31 -8.53 -9.70 5.79
CA PRO A 31 -9.34 -10.83 5.37
C PRO A 31 -8.93 -12.10 6.14
N ALA A 32 -9.88 -13.02 6.32
CA ALA A 32 -9.64 -14.30 6.98
C ALA A 32 -8.54 -15.10 6.27
N GLY A 33 -7.71 -15.81 7.04
CA GLY A 33 -6.58 -16.60 6.51
C GLY A 33 -5.39 -15.76 6.02
N SER A 34 -5.44 -14.43 6.14
CA SER A 34 -4.32 -13.56 5.80
C SER A 34 -3.38 -13.34 7.00
N PRO A 35 -2.14 -12.86 6.79
CA PRO A 35 -1.16 -12.68 7.88
C PRO A 35 -1.64 -11.82 9.05
N GLY A 36 -2.55 -10.87 8.83
CA GLY A 36 -3.11 -10.02 9.89
C GLY A 36 -4.39 -10.56 10.54
N ALA A 37 -5.00 -11.65 10.04
CA ALA A 37 -6.34 -12.09 10.43
C ALA A 37 -6.53 -12.44 11.92
N GLY A 38 -5.43 -12.75 12.63
CA GLY A 38 -5.43 -13.07 14.06
C GLY A 38 -4.64 -12.06 14.91
N LEU A 39 -4.38 -10.87 14.36
CA LEU A 39 -3.59 -9.83 15.01
C LEU A 39 -4.46 -8.62 15.34
N ASP A 40 -4.07 -7.89 16.38
CA ASP A 40 -4.73 -6.66 16.77
C ASP A 40 -4.58 -5.60 15.67
N GLU A 41 -5.57 -4.70 15.59
CA GLU A 41 -5.50 -3.56 14.69
C GLU A 41 -4.35 -2.64 15.11
N CYS A 42 -3.52 -2.22 14.14
CA CYS A 42 -2.33 -1.42 14.46
C CYS A 42 -2.69 -0.05 15.09
N SER A 43 -1.87 0.49 15.99
CA SER A 43 -2.17 1.83 16.56
C SER A 43 -1.95 2.96 15.54
N ILE A 44 -1.07 2.75 14.56
CA ILE A 44 -0.66 3.79 13.59
C ILE A 44 -0.56 3.21 12.17
N LEU A 45 -1.42 3.70 11.28
CA LEU A 45 -1.31 3.51 9.83
C LEU A 45 -0.87 4.82 9.17
N ARG A 46 0.33 4.85 8.60
CA ARG A 46 0.83 6.04 7.89
C ARG A 46 0.66 5.87 6.38
N ARG A 47 0.27 6.96 5.73
CA ARG A 47 0.15 7.07 4.27
C ARG A 47 1.03 8.22 3.83
N PHE A 48 1.90 7.97 2.87
CA PHE A 48 2.84 8.95 2.37
C PHE A 48 2.68 9.11 0.87
N SER A 49 2.41 10.32 0.43
CA SER A 49 2.43 10.73 -0.96
C SER A 49 3.03 12.12 -1.03
N ARG A 50 3.98 12.37 -1.93
CA ARG A 50 4.70 13.64 -2.00
C ARG A 50 4.26 14.44 -3.22
N GLY A 51 4.03 15.73 -3.03
CA GLY A 51 3.62 16.65 -4.09
C GLY A 51 2.12 16.60 -4.39
N VAL A 52 1.72 17.39 -5.39
CA VAL A 52 0.30 17.57 -5.79
C VAL A 52 -0.16 16.50 -6.79
N CYS A 53 0.77 15.94 -7.58
CA CYS A 53 0.53 14.82 -8.51
C CYS A 53 1.57 13.70 -8.24
N PRO A 54 1.42 12.95 -7.14
CA PRO A 54 2.24 11.77 -6.88
C PRO A 54 1.97 10.65 -7.89
N GLN A 55 3.06 10.07 -8.44
CA GLN A 55 3.02 8.80 -9.18
C GLN A 55 3.03 7.59 -8.26
N PHE A 56 3.62 7.75 -7.08
CA PHE A 56 3.81 6.69 -6.11
C PHE A 56 3.37 7.19 -4.74
N ALA A 57 2.82 6.27 -3.97
CA ALA A 57 2.51 6.49 -2.57
C ALA A 57 2.87 5.25 -1.75
N GLN A 58 3.03 5.43 -0.45
CA GLN A 58 3.49 4.40 0.46
C GLN A 58 2.50 4.24 1.60
N VAL A 59 2.17 3.00 1.93
CA VAL A 59 1.34 2.63 3.07
C VAL A 59 2.23 1.89 4.05
N VAL A 60 2.28 2.39 5.28
CA VAL A 60 3.27 1.98 6.28
C VAL A 60 2.59 1.63 7.59
N SER A 61 2.96 0.48 8.13
CA SER A 61 2.59 -0.06 9.44
C SER A 61 3.85 -0.35 10.24
N GLN A 62 3.72 -0.59 11.54
CA GLN A 62 4.83 -1.04 12.39
C GLN A 62 5.18 -2.51 12.15
N VAL A 63 4.18 -3.40 12.05
CA VAL A 63 4.42 -4.86 12.03
C VAL A 63 3.93 -5.50 10.75
N VAL A 64 2.63 -5.47 10.48
CA VAL A 64 2.04 -6.01 9.25
C VAL A 64 1.25 -4.92 8.54
N VAL A 65 1.46 -4.79 7.23
CA VAL A 65 0.62 -4.00 6.33
C VAL A 65 0.12 -4.88 5.20
N GLN A 66 -1.14 -4.73 4.83
CA GLN A 66 -1.74 -5.49 3.75
C GLN A 66 -2.55 -4.57 2.83
N ILE A 67 -2.51 -4.88 1.55
CA ILE A 67 -3.40 -4.33 0.53
C ILE A 67 -4.42 -5.42 0.21
N VAL A 68 -5.70 -5.06 0.22
CA VAL A 68 -6.80 -6.02 0.11
C VAL A 68 -7.81 -5.57 -0.94
N ASN A 69 -8.44 -6.53 -1.58
CA ASN A 69 -9.54 -6.32 -2.52
C ASN A 69 -10.76 -7.13 -2.06
N GLY A 70 -11.61 -6.50 -1.27
CA GLY A 70 -12.71 -7.18 -0.57
C GLY A 70 -12.17 -8.22 0.40
N ALA A 71 -12.56 -9.48 0.22
CA ALA A 71 -12.10 -10.61 1.03
C ALA A 71 -10.74 -11.18 0.59
N ASN A 72 -10.13 -10.65 -0.47
CA ASN A 72 -8.89 -11.20 -1.03
C ASN A 72 -7.68 -10.39 -0.59
N LEU A 73 -6.62 -11.09 -0.20
CA LEU A 73 -5.30 -10.50 -0.01
C LEU A 73 -4.65 -10.22 -1.37
N VAL A 74 -4.29 -8.96 -1.64
CA VAL A 74 -3.56 -8.56 -2.84
C VAL A 74 -2.05 -8.57 -2.59
N ALA A 75 -1.65 -8.01 -1.45
CA ALA A 75 -0.25 -7.96 -1.04
C ALA A 75 -0.15 -7.84 0.48
N SER A 76 0.96 -8.31 1.03
CA SER A 76 1.31 -8.09 2.43
C SER A 76 2.79 -7.84 2.54
N ASN A 77 3.17 -7.01 3.50
CA ASN A 77 4.53 -6.91 3.98
C ASN A 77 4.55 -6.99 5.50
N THR A 78 5.60 -7.58 6.04
CA THR A 78 5.82 -7.74 7.48
C THR A 78 7.24 -7.29 7.81
N GLY A 79 7.39 -6.54 8.88
CA GLY A 79 8.69 -6.09 9.38
C GLY A 79 8.71 -6.04 10.90
N PRO A 80 9.89 -6.14 11.53
CA PRO A 80 10.01 -6.10 12.99
C PRO A 80 9.79 -4.70 13.58
N THR A 81 9.81 -3.66 12.75
CA THR A 81 9.73 -2.25 13.18
C THR A 81 8.96 -1.39 12.20
N VAL A 82 9.12 -1.66 10.90
CA VAL A 82 8.40 -1.00 9.82
C VAL A 82 8.06 -2.04 8.76
N ALA A 83 6.79 -2.08 8.37
CA ALA A 83 6.29 -2.81 7.21
C ALA A 83 5.68 -1.82 6.22
N MET A 84 6.07 -1.93 4.95
CA MET A 84 5.76 -0.91 3.96
C MET A 84 5.38 -1.52 2.61
N LEU A 85 4.33 -0.99 2.00
CA LEU A 85 3.94 -1.31 0.62
C LEU A 85 3.87 -0.02 -0.20
N THR A 86 4.35 -0.08 -1.44
CA THR A 86 4.26 1.01 -2.40
C THR A 86 3.11 0.75 -3.36
N ILE A 87 2.30 1.78 -3.61
CA ILE A 87 1.24 1.78 -4.62
C ILE A 87 1.57 2.80 -5.71
N GLU A 88 1.07 2.52 -6.91
CA GLU A 88 1.34 3.30 -8.11
C GLU A 88 0.04 3.90 -8.64
N CYS A 89 0.13 5.16 -9.04
CA CYS A 89 -0.92 5.81 -9.79
C CYS A 89 -0.84 5.32 -11.23
N VAL A 90 -1.91 4.72 -11.74
CA VAL A 90 -1.96 4.17 -13.12
C VAL A 90 -2.88 4.94 -14.04
N ALA A 91 -3.82 5.69 -13.46
CA ALA A 91 -4.73 6.60 -14.14
C ALA A 91 -5.16 7.68 -13.14
N PRO A 92 -5.73 8.82 -13.59
CA PRO A 92 -6.16 9.86 -12.68
C PRO A 92 -7.06 9.36 -11.55
N GLY A 93 -6.60 9.48 -10.30
CA GLY A 93 -7.33 9.00 -9.12
C GLY A 93 -7.27 7.48 -8.85
N THR A 94 -6.63 6.71 -9.72
CA THR A 94 -6.60 5.25 -9.65
C THR A 94 -5.25 4.76 -9.13
N TRP A 95 -5.24 4.36 -7.87
CA TRP A 95 -4.12 3.67 -7.25
C TRP A 95 -4.21 2.16 -7.47
N MET A 96 -3.11 1.53 -7.85
CA MET A 96 -2.97 0.07 -7.95
C MET A 96 -1.69 -0.39 -7.25
N TYR A 97 -1.68 -1.65 -6.82
CA TYR A 97 -0.46 -2.29 -6.34
C TYR A 97 0.30 -2.90 -7.52
N ARG A 98 1.61 -2.67 -7.61
CA ARG A 98 2.49 -3.34 -8.58
C ARG A 98 3.36 -4.36 -7.85
N ASN A 99 3.27 -5.63 -8.24
CA ASN A 99 4.11 -6.67 -7.67
C ASN A 99 5.52 -6.71 -8.31
N ASN A 100 6.39 -7.59 -7.82
CA ASN A 100 7.76 -7.74 -8.32
C ASN A 100 7.84 -8.23 -9.79
N ARG A 101 6.75 -8.80 -10.33
CA ARG A 101 6.62 -9.19 -11.74
C ARG A 101 6.07 -8.07 -12.63
N ARG A 102 5.91 -6.87 -12.05
CA ARG A 102 5.32 -5.67 -12.69
C ARG A 102 3.84 -5.81 -13.04
N GLU A 103 3.14 -6.80 -12.48
CA GLU A 103 1.70 -6.95 -12.67
C GLU A 103 0.95 -5.97 -11.76
N LEU A 104 -0.07 -5.33 -12.32
CA LEU A 104 -0.91 -4.37 -11.61
C LEU A 104 -2.14 -5.07 -11.04
N SER A 105 -2.40 -4.84 -9.76
CA SER A 105 -3.57 -5.38 -9.05
C SER A 105 -4.39 -4.26 -8.43
N ALA A 106 -5.69 -4.27 -8.72
CA ALA A 106 -6.65 -3.37 -8.08
C ALA A 106 -6.85 -3.78 -6.63
N PHE A 107 -7.19 -2.81 -5.79
CA PHE A 107 -7.46 -3.02 -4.38
C PHE A 107 -8.51 -2.03 -3.89
N THR A 108 -9.19 -2.37 -2.80
CA THR A 108 -10.28 -1.57 -2.24
C THR A 108 -9.98 -1.05 -0.85
N GLY A 109 -8.96 -1.57 -0.17
CA GLY A 109 -8.57 -1.12 1.16
C GLY A 109 -7.19 -1.54 1.57
N VAL A 110 -6.79 -1.06 2.74
CA VAL A 110 -5.54 -1.43 3.40
C VAL A 110 -5.85 -1.89 4.83
N SER A 111 -5.21 -2.98 5.26
CA SER A 111 -5.20 -3.36 6.67
C SER A 111 -3.82 -3.10 7.25
N CYS A 112 -3.78 -2.80 8.54
CA CYS A 112 -2.54 -2.83 9.28
C CYS A 112 -2.79 -3.46 10.63
N ASN A 113 -1.86 -4.33 11.00
CA ASN A 113 -2.01 -5.20 12.13
C ASN A 113 -0.72 -5.25 12.93
N GLN A 114 -0.86 -5.43 14.24
CA GLN A 114 0.24 -5.54 15.18
C GLN A 114 0.04 -6.78 16.05
N GLY A 115 1.12 -7.51 16.30
CA GLY A 115 1.09 -8.50 17.38
C GLY A 115 1.05 -7.77 18.72
N THR A 116 0.32 -8.34 19.67
CA THR A 116 0.18 -7.86 21.06
C THR A 116 1.54 -7.73 21.80
N LEU A 117 2.61 -8.27 21.19
CA LEU A 117 3.99 -8.30 21.68
C LEU A 117 4.69 -6.93 21.78
N THR A 118 4.09 -5.82 21.32
CA THR A 118 4.66 -4.49 21.59
C THR A 118 4.32 -3.96 22.99
N SER A 119 3.62 -4.75 23.83
CA SER A 119 3.29 -4.41 25.22
C SER A 119 3.63 -5.51 26.25
N GLY A 120 4.61 -6.37 25.96
CA GLY A 120 5.05 -7.42 26.88
C GLY A 120 6.56 -7.44 27.08
N ASP A 121 6.99 -7.60 28.35
CA ASP A 121 8.37 -7.82 28.75
C ASP A 121 8.89 -9.11 28.09
N TYR A 122 10.00 -9.04 27.34
CA TYR A 122 10.64 -10.22 26.77
C TYR A 122 12.12 -10.27 27.16
N VAL A 123 12.56 -11.43 27.65
CA VAL A 123 13.97 -11.71 27.93
C VAL A 123 14.57 -12.37 26.69
N VAL A 124 15.53 -11.71 26.06
CA VAL A 124 16.37 -12.33 25.02
C VAL A 124 17.48 -13.11 25.72
N ASN A 125 17.34 -14.43 25.81
CA ASN A 125 18.44 -15.30 26.25
C ASN A 125 19.41 -15.54 25.10
N TYR A 126 20.55 -14.87 25.10
CA TYR A 126 21.67 -15.26 24.26
C TYR A 126 22.28 -16.54 24.84
N GLN A 127 22.05 -17.69 24.19
CA GLN A 127 22.84 -18.88 24.48
C GLN A 127 24.23 -18.67 23.87
N THR A 128 25.22 -18.44 24.73
CA THR A 128 26.63 -18.58 24.38
C THR A 128 26.91 -20.07 24.17
N THR A 129 27.13 -20.46 22.91
CA THR A 129 27.90 -21.67 22.59
C THR A 129 29.35 -21.49 22.94
#